data_AF-A0A5K1BRV7-F1
#
_entry.id   AF-A0A5K1BRV7-F1
#
_cell.length_a   1.000
_cell.length_b   1.000
_cell.length_c   1.000
_cell.angle_alpha   90.00
_cell.angle_beta   90.00
_cell.angle_gamma   90.00
#
_symmetry.space_group_name_H-M   'P 1'
#
loop_
_entity.id
_entity.type
_entity.pdbx_description
1 polymer ?
#
loop_
_entity_poly.entity_id
_entity_poly.type
_entity_poly.pdbx_seq_one_letter_code
_entity_poly.pdbx_strand_id
1 'polypeptide(L)' 'ETMVDLEVKGAINALEACVQTESIKKVIYTSSIAAGIWRENISKQIDLDEKSWSDAEFCRKKK' A
#
# COMPACT_ATOMS: atom_id res chain seq x y z
N GLU A 1 15.50 2.69 -4.44
CA GLU A 1 14.22 2.03 -4.76
C GLU A 1 14.10 0.59 -4.29
N THR A 2 15.19 -0.18 -4.18
CA THR A 2 15.17 -1.66 -4.28
C THR A 2 14.13 -2.38 -3.41
N MET A 3 13.91 -1.96 -2.17
CA MET A 3 12.93 -2.58 -1.27
C MET A 3 11.48 -2.38 -1.74
N VAL A 4 11.14 -1.18 -2.21
CA VAL A 4 9.77 -0.85 -2.67
C VAL A 4 9.43 -1.67 -3.91
N ASP A 5 10.35 -1.79 -4.86
CA ASP A 5 10.14 -2.57 -6.08
C ASP A 5 9.95 -4.06 -5.78
N LEU A 6 10.70 -4.58 -4.80
CA LEU A 6 10.57 -5.97 -4.37
C LEU A 6 9.22 -6.23 -3.69
N GLU A 7 8.77 -5.32 -2.81
CA GLU A 7 7.47 -5.42 -2.14
C GLU A 7 6.31 -5.38 -3.15
N VAL A 8 6.36 -4.46 -4.11
CA VAL A 8 5.34 -4.33 -5.17
C VAL A 8 5.31 -5.59 -6.05
N LYS A 9 6.46 -6.05 -6.53
CA LYS A 9 6.55 -7.27 -7.35
C LYS A 9 6.10 -8.51 -6.59
N GLY A 10 6.46 -8.62 -5.31
CA GLY A 10 6.03 -9.73 -4.46
C GLY A 10 4.51 -9.80 -4.32
N ALA A 11 3.86 -8.66 -4.09
CA ALA A 11 2.40 -8.59 -4.00
C ALA A 11 1.71 -8.93 -5.33
N ILE A 12 2.23 -8.41 -6.46
CA ILE A 12 1.70 -8.70 -7.80
C ILE A 12 1.82 -10.19 -8.12
N ASN A 13 3.00 -10.78 -7.91
CA ASN A 13 3.24 -12.20 -8.18
C ASN A 13 2.30 -13.11 -7.37
N ALA A 14 2.08 -12.77 -6.09
CA ALA A 14 1.14 -13.52 -5.26
C ALA A 14 -0.29 -13.41 -5.78
N LEU A 15 -0.73 -12.22 -6.20
CA LEU A 15 -2.06 -12.01 -6.76
C LEU A 15 -2.23 -12.75 -8.10
N GLU A 16 -1.23 -12.71 -8.98
CA GLU A 16 -1.23 -13.45 -10.24
C GLU A 16 -1.36 -14.96 -10.02
N ALA A 17 -0.62 -15.52 -9.05
CA ALA A 17 -0.74 -16.92 -8.67
C ALA A 17 -2.15 -17.25 -8.15
N CYS A 18 -2.75 -16.35 -7.37
CA CYS A 18 -4.13 -16.52 -6.89
C CYS A 18 -5.14 -16.50 -8.04
N VAL A 19 -4.99 -15.60 -9.02
CA VAL A 19 -5.87 -15.50 -10.19
C VAL A 19 -5.81 -16.78 -11.05
N GLN A 20 -4.64 -17.40 -11.15
CA GLN A 20 -4.45 -18.65 -11.90
C GLN A 20 -4.99 -19.89 -11.15
N THR A 21 -5.43 -19.75 -9.90
CA THR A 21 -5.89 -20.87 -9.06
C THR A 21 -7.40 -20.83 -8.90
N GLU A 22 -8.13 -21.67 -9.65
CA GLU A 22 -9.60 -21.64 -9.70
C GLU A 22 -10.31 -21.83 -8.35
N SER A 23 -9.67 -22.51 -7.38
CA SER A 23 -10.22 -22.74 -6.05
C SER A 23 -10.21 -21.49 -5.15
N ILE A 24 -9.37 -20.50 -5.45
CA ILE A 24 -9.27 -19.26 -4.69
C ILE A 24 -10.40 -18.32 -5.11
N LYS A 25 -11.25 -17.93 -4.15
CA LYS A 25 -12.42 -17.07 -4.40
C LYS A 25 -12.29 -15.65 -3.82
N LYS A 26 -11.33 -15.42 -2.92
CA LYS A 26 -11.10 -14.14 -2.26
C LYS A 26 -9.64 -14.03 -1.81
N VAL A 27 -9.06 -12.85 -2.01
CA VAL A 27 -7.72 -12.48 -1.53
C VAL A 27 -7.87 -11.29 -0.60
N ILE A 28 -7.20 -11.31 0.55
CA ILE A 28 -7.15 -10.20 1.49
C ILE A 28 -5.70 -9.72 1.55
N TYR A 29 -5.46 -8.48 1.15
CA TYR A 29 -4.14 -7.86 1.22
C TYR A 29 -3.98 -7.13 2.56
N THR A 30 -2.98 -7.53 3.34
CA THR A 30 -2.63 -6.85 4.59
C THR A 30 -1.77 -5.64 4.28
N SER A 31 -2.41 -4.47 4.22
CA SER A 31 -1.72 -3.18 4.14
C SER A 31 -1.32 -2.68 5.55
N SER A 32 -0.95 -1.42 5.66
CA SER A 32 -0.64 -0.73 6.92
C SER A 32 -1.25 0.67 6.92
N ILE A 33 -1.54 1.20 8.11
CA ILE A 33 -1.93 2.61 8.28
C ILE A 33 -0.90 3.59 7.70
N ALA A 34 0.37 3.16 7.61
CA ALA A 34 1.44 3.89 6.94
C ALA A 34 1.13 4.22 5.46
N ALA A 35 0.28 3.46 4.79
CA ALA A 35 -0.13 3.76 3.41
C ALA A 35 -1.11 4.94 3.30
N GLY A 36 -1.72 5.37 4.42
CA GLY A 36 -2.76 6.39 4.45
C GLY A 36 -2.39 7.70 5.16
N ILE A 37 -1.34 7.74 5.99
CA ILE A 37 -1.13 8.87 6.92
C ILE A 37 -0.01 9.83 6.53
N TRP A 38 0.99 9.40 5.77
CA TRP A 38 2.21 10.19 5.55
C TRP A 38 2.02 11.23 4.45
N ARG A 39 1.76 12.47 4.85
CA ARG A 39 1.59 13.61 3.95
C ARG A 39 1.92 14.91 4.68
N GLU A 40 2.05 16.01 3.94
CA GLU A 40 2.23 17.32 4.56
C GLU A 40 1.02 17.69 5.43
N ASN A 41 1.27 18.39 6.55
CA ASN A 41 0.24 18.87 7.47
C ASN A 41 -0.71 17.78 8.01
N ILE A 42 -0.22 16.56 8.27
CA ILE A 42 -1.01 15.46 8.84
C ILE A 42 -1.86 15.88 10.06
N SER A 43 -1.35 16.79 10.90
CA SER A 43 -2.04 17.28 12.10
C SER A 43 -3.26 18.17 11.82
N LYS A 44 -3.44 18.65 10.58
CA LYS A 44 -4.60 19.47 10.17
C LYS A 44 -5.72 18.65 9.54
N GLN A 45 -5.48 17.39 9.19
CA GLN A 45 -6.50 16.46 8.72
C GLN A 45 -6.88 15.52 9.86
N ILE A 46 -8.00 15.85 10.51
CA ILE A 46 -8.51 15.13 11.69
C ILE A 46 -9.23 13.83 11.27
N ASP A 47 -9.74 13.78 10.03
CA ASP A 47 -10.52 12.65 9.53
C ASP A 47 -9.69 11.83 8.53
N LEU A 48 -9.36 10.60 8.94
CA LEU A 48 -8.81 9.56 8.06
C LEU A 48 -9.93 8.60 7.68
N ASP A 49 -10.06 8.35 6.38
CA ASP A 49 -11.03 7.41 5.80
C ASP A 49 -10.32 6.44 4.84
N GLU A 50 -11.05 5.50 4.25
CA GLU A 50 -10.48 4.52 3.30
C GLU A 50 -10.05 5.13 1.97
N LYS A 51 -10.33 6.42 1.74
CA LYS A 51 -9.87 7.17 0.55
C LYS A 51 -8.54 7.89 0.80
N SER A 52 -8.05 7.86 2.03
CA SER A 52 -6.81 8.48 2.44
C SER A 52 -5.58 7.76 1.93
N TRP A 53 -4.65 8.51 1.33
CA TRP A 53 -3.36 8.01 0.86
C TRP A 53 -2.21 8.86 1.39
N SER A 54 -1.09 8.18 1.65
CA SER A 54 0.20 8.81 1.86
C SER A 54 0.72 9.42 0.56
N ASP A 55 1.36 10.57 0.67
CA ASP A 55 2.08 11.20 -0.42
C ASP A 55 3.40 10.45 -0.67
N ALA A 56 3.53 9.89 -1.88
CA ALA A 56 4.69 9.10 -2.24
C ALA A 56 5.99 9.92 -2.33
N GLU A 57 5.92 11.20 -2.74
CA GLU A 57 7.09 12.08 -2.72
C GLU A 57 7.51 12.42 -1.30
N PHE A 58 6.55 12.72 -0.42
CA PHE A 58 6.81 12.95 1.00
C PHE A 58 7.51 11.75 1.62
N CYS A 59 6.99 10.53 1.39
CA CYS A 59 7.59 9.29 1.89
C CYS A 59 9.02 9.11 1.37
N ARG A 60 9.27 9.37 0.07
CA ARG A 60 10.61 9.26 -0.52
C ARG A 60 11.59 10.28 0.07
N LYS A 61 11.15 11.52 0.33
CA LYS A 61 11.96 12.58 0.93
C LYS A 61 12.28 12.34 2.41
N LYS A 62 11.50 11.51 3.10
CA LYS A 62 11.64 11.19 4.53
C LYS A 62 12.22 9.80 4.80
N LYS A 63 12.64 9.09 3.75
CA LYS A 63 13.43 7.86 3.84
C LYS A 63 14.88 8.17 4.16
#